data_AF-A0A356RBM2-F1
#
_entry.id   AF-A0A356RBM2-F1
#
_cell.length_a   1.000
_cell.length_b   1.000
_cell.length_c   1.000
_cell.angle_alpha   90.00
_cell.angle_beta   90.00
_cell.angle_gamma   90.00
#
_symmetry.space_group_name_H-M   'P 1'
#
loop_
_entity.id
_entity.type
_entity.pdbx_description
1 polymer ?
#
loop_
_entity_poly.entity_id
_entity_poly.type
_entity_poly.pdbx_seq_one_letter_code
_entity_poly.pdbx_strand_id
1 'polypeptide(L)' 'LSKKDMERMVKKQVISAGMLPKVHACLTALQGGVRKAHIIDGRVPHAVLLEIFTDKGIGTEILS' A
#
# COMPACT_ATOMS: atom_id res chain seq x y z
N LEU A 1 -6.50 -0.18 -3.39
CA LEU A 1 -7.18 -1.02 -2.36
C LEU A 1 -7.97 -0.14 -1.41
N SER A 2 -9.20 -0.51 -1.06
CA SER A 2 -10.00 0.20 -0.04
C SER A 2 -9.73 -0.37 1.37
N LYS A 3 -10.13 0.38 2.42
CA LYS A 3 -10.08 -0.10 3.80
C LYS A 3 -10.80 -1.45 3.99
N LYS A 4 -11.98 -1.62 3.39
CA LYS A 4 -12.77 -2.85 3.48
C LYS A 4 -12.05 -4.05 2.83
N ASP A 5 -11.37 -3.83 1.71
CA ASP A 5 -10.61 -4.89 1.05
C ASP A 5 -9.46 -5.37 1.93
N MET A 6 -8.76 -4.45 2.59
CA MET A 6 -7.66 -4.77 3.49
C MET A 6 -8.14 -5.56 4.71
N GLU A 7 -9.21 -5.14 5.37
CA GLU A 7 -9.80 -5.88 6.49
C GLU A 7 -10.18 -7.32 6.09
N ARG A 8 -10.73 -7.50 4.88
CA ARG A 8 -11.02 -8.82 4.33
C ARG A 8 -9.75 -9.64 4.10
N MET A 9 -8.70 -9.04 3.56
CA MET A 9 -7.43 -9.72 3.29
C MET A 9 -6.67 -10.10 4.57
N VAL A 10 -6.76 -9.28 5.63
CA VAL A 10 -6.23 -9.62 6.96
C VAL A 10 -7.00 -10.79 7.56
N LYS A 11 -8.35 -10.77 7.51
CA LYS A 11 -9.18 -11.91 7.97
C LYS A 11 -8.84 -13.22 7.24
N LYS A 12 -8.57 -13.13 5.94
CA LYS A 12 -8.17 -14.29 5.11
C LYS A 12 -6.69 -14.68 5.26
N GLN A 13 -5.93 -14.04 6.15
CA GLN A 13 -4.48 -14.26 6.34
C GLN A 13 -3.63 -14.04 5.08
N VAL A 14 -4.15 -13.29 4.10
CA VAL A 14 -3.41 -12.90 2.88
C VAL A 14 -2.40 -11.82 3.20
N ILE A 15 -2.77 -10.86 4.06
CA ILE A 15 -1.86 -9.87 4.64
C ILE A 15 -1.47 -10.38 6.01
N SER A 16 -0.21 -10.78 6.18
CA SER A 16 0.28 -11.40 7.41
C SER A 16 1.72 -10.97 7.72
N ALA A 17 2.18 -11.35 8.92
CA ALA A 17 3.55 -11.12 9.40
C ALA A 17 4.02 -9.67 9.18
N GLY A 18 5.16 -9.48 8.53
CA GLY A 18 5.78 -8.17 8.30
C GLY A 18 4.96 -7.23 7.41
N MET A 19 3.89 -7.71 6.76
CA MET A 19 3.03 -6.87 5.92
C MET A 19 1.89 -6.22 6.68
N LEU A 20 1.45 -6.84 7.77
CA LEU A 20 0.44 -6.27 8.66
C LEU A 20 0.87 -4.89 9.22
N PRO A 21 2.09 -4.70 9.78
CA PRO A 21 2.49 -3.39 10.28
C PRO A 21 2.67 -2.35 9.16
N LYS A 22 3.04 -2.75 7.93
CA LYS A 22 3.16 -1.83 6.80
C LYS A 22 1.79 -1.31 6.35
N VAL A 23 0.80 -2.19 6.29
CA VAL A 23 -0.58 -1.81 5.96
C VAL A 23 -1.18 -0.91 7.05
N HIS A 24 -0.94 -1.22 8.33
CA HIS A 24 -1.37 -0.33 9.42
C HIS A 24 -0.72 1.05 9.33
N ALA A 25 0.58 1.14 9.03
CA ALA A 25 1.25 2.44 8.84
C ALA A 25 0.62 3.26 7.70
N CYS A 26 0.31 2.62 6.57
CA CYS A 26 -0.40 3.28 5.47
C CYS A 26 -1.79 3.76 5.90
N LEU A 27 -2.55 2.96 6.64
CA LEU A 27 -3.86 3.35 7.17
C LEU A 27 -3.78 4.55 8.11
N THR A 28 -2.81 4.56 9.03
CA THR A 28 -2.56 5.70 9.92
C THR A 28 -2.26 6.97 9.13
N ALA A 29 -1.43 6.88 8.09
CA ALA A 29 -1.12 8.03 7.23
C ALA A 29 -2.36 8.57 6.51
N LEU A 30 -3.20 7.68 5.96
CA LEU A 30 -4.46 8.07 5.30
C LEU A 30 -5.43 8.74 6.28
N GLN A 31 -5.56 8.21 7.49
CA GLN A 31 -6.35 8.82 8.57
C GLN A 31 -5.82 10.19 8.98
N GLY A 32 -4.50 10.41 8.84
CA GLY A 32 -3.85 11.70 9.06
C GLY A 32 -4.01 12.72 7.93
N GLY A 33 -4.79 12.41 6.88
CA GLY A 33 -5.07 13.33 5.77
C GLY A 33 -4.20 13.13 4.53
N VAL A 34 -3.34 12.10 4.49
CA VAL A 34 -2.66 11.71 3.26
C VAL A 34 -3.69 11.16 2.27
N ARG A 35 -3.63 11.61 1.00
CA ARG A 35 -4.60 11.19 -0.02
C ARG A 35 -4.42 9.75 -0.50
N LYS A 36 -3.16 9.32 -0.60
CA LYS A 36 -2.77 8.01 -1.16
C LYS A 36 -1.51 7.49 -0.48
N ALA A 37 -1.43 6.18 -0.27
CA ALA A 37 -0.23 5.50 0.22
C ALA A 37 0.16 4.36 -0.73
N HIS A 38 1.45 4.18 -0.96
CA HIS A 38 1.98 3.21 -1.93
C HIS A 38 2.98 2.28 -1.25
N ILE A 39 2.83 0.97 -1.46
CA ILE A 39 3.82 -0.05 -1.06
C ILE A 39 4.46 -0.60 -2.34
N ILE A 40 5.75 -0.34 -2.52
CA ILE A 40 6.52 -0.69 -3.73
C ILE A 40 7.68 -1.64 -3.39
N ASP A 41 8.13 -2.43 -4.38
CA ASP A 41 9.33 -3.25 -4.25
C ASP A 41 10.59 -2.42 -4.53
N GLY A 42 11.29 -2.05 -3.45
CA GLY A 42 12.50 -1.24 -3.53
C GLY A 42 13.71 -1.93 -4.19
N ARG A 43 13.63 -3.23 -4.51
CA ARG A 43 14.69 -3.94 -5.26
C ARG A 43 14.66 -3.62 -6.75
N VAL A 44 13.54 -3.09 -7.26
CA VAL A 44 13.40 -2.68 -8.66
C VAL A 44 14.18 -1.37 -8.86
N PRO A 45 15.12 -1.30 -9.83
CA PRO A 45 15.79 -0.06 -10.15
C PRO A 45 14.79 1.04 -10.51
N HIS A 46 14.98 2.23 -9.94
CA HIS A 46 14.09 3.38 -10.15
C HIS A 46 12.64 3.16 -9.69
N ALA A 47 12.37 2.25 -8.74
CA ALA A 47 11.02 1.92 -8.27
C ALA A 47 10.13 3.14 -7.96
N VAL A 48 10.71 4.16 -7.30
CA VAL A 48 10.00 5.41 -6.98
C VAL A 48 9.59 6.18 -8.25
N LEU A 49 10.48 6.28 -9.23
CA LEU A 49 10.18 6.98 -10.48
C LEU A 49 9.12 6.22 -11.28
N LEU A 50 9.23 4.89 -11.35
CA LEU A 50 8.26 4.06 -12.04
C LEU A 50 6.86 4.17 -11.41
N GLU A 51 6.77 4.25 -10.09
CA GLU A 51 5.49 4.42 -9.39
C GLU A 51 4.85 5.80 -9.65
N ILE A 52 5.67 6.86 -9.75
CA ILE A 52 5.16 8.23 -9.90
C ILE A 52 4.86 8.58 -11.36
N PHE A 53 5.69 8.12 -12.30
CA PHE A 53 5.66 8.52 -13.70
C PHE A 53 4.95 7.53 -14.62
N THR A 54 4.22 6.56 -14.07
CA THR A 54 3.38 5.65 -14.85
C THR A 54 1.98 5.55 -14.28
N ASP A 55 0.96 5.56 -15.13
CA ASP A 55 -0.44 5.49 -14.67
C ASP A 55 -0.76 4.15 -14.01
N LYS A 56 -0.09 3.08 -14.43
CA LYS A 56 -0.28 1.74 -13.87
C LYS A 56 0.41 1.58 -12.51
N GLY A 57 1.51 2.29 -12.28
CA GLY A 57 2.42 2.03 -11.17
C GLY A 57 3.05 0.63 -11.22
N ILE A 58 3.88 0.33 -10.23
CA ILE A 58 4.53 -0.97 -10.05
C ILE A 58 4.24 -1.61 -8.68
N GLY A 59 3.52 -0.91 -7.80
CA GLY A 59 3.24 -1.34 -6.44
C GLY A 59 1.77 -1.53 -6.10
N THR A 60 1.50 -1.57 -4.80
CA THR A 60 0.16 -1.59 -4.23
C THR A 60 -0.23 -0.19 -3.81
N GLU A 61 -1.25 0.37 -4.46
CA GLU A 61 -1.86 1.64 -4.09
C GLU A 61 -3.00 1.42 -3.07
N ILE A 62 -2.98 2.20 -2.00
CA ILE A 62 -4.01 2.24 -0.95
C ILE A 62 -4.61 3.64 -0.95
N LEU A 63 -5.95 3.68 -1.05
CA LEU A 63 -6.73 4.92 -1.12
C LEU A 63 -7.51 5.08 0.19
N SER A 64 -7.70 6.35 0.60
CA SER A 64 -8.52 6.74 1.75
C SER A 64 -9.97 6.26 1.62
#